data_AF-A0A327KVH6-F1
#
_entry.id   AF-A0A327KVH6-F1
#
_cell.length_a   1.000
_cell.length_b   1.000
_cell.length_c   1.000
_cell.angle_alpha   90.00
_cell.angle_beta   90.00
_cell.angle_gamma   90.00
#
_symmetry.space_group_name_H-M   'P 1'
#
loop_
_entity.id
_entity.type
_entity.pdbx_description
1 polymer ?
#
loop_
_entity_poly.entity_id
_entity_poly.type
_entity_poly.pdbx_seq_one_letter_code
_entity_poly.pdbx_strand_id
1 'polypeptide(L)'
;GDALGGRPRDRSFYCEGVADYERMAQAPEFRAGLDRVVGGAGKYRIALMCAERDPLTCHRCLLVGRALAARGVGVRHVVDDGTLTQSQIEDALLALAGHAGEDLFAPRSERLALAYRAQGRKHAFEEPEPPDGTGPRIRNNAD
;
A
#
# COMPACT_ATOMS: atom_id res chain seq x y z
N GLY A 1 -13.04 2.36 -4.52
CA GLY A 1 -13.40 2.10 -5.93
C GLY A 1 -12.85 0.75 -6.32
N ASP A 2 -13.45 0.10 -7.32
CA ASP A 2 -13.17 -1.31 -7.64
C ASP A 2 -11.73 -1.58 -8.08
N ALA A 3 -11.16 -0.73 -8.95
CA ALA A 3 -9.85 -0.97 -9.55
C ALA A 3 -8.65 -0.53 -8.68
N LEU A 4 -8.80 0.55 -7.91
CA LEU A 4 -7.72 1.12 -7.09
C LEU A 4 -7.99 0.99 -5.59
N GLY A 5 -8.89 0.08 -5.22
CA GLY A 5 -9.32 -0.23 -3.85
C GLY A 5 -8.22 -0.92 -3.03
N GLY A 6 -8.30 -0.81 -1.70
CA GLY A 6 -7.43 -1.54 -0.77
C GLY A 6 -8.04 -2.84 -0.24
N ARG A 7 -9.22 -3.21 -0.74
CA ARG A 7 -10.00 -4.39 -0.32
C ARG A 7 -10.29 -5.25 -1.55
N PRO A 8 -9.37 -6.13 -1.95
CA PRO A 8 -9.60 -7.02 -3.09
C PRO A 8 -10.73 -7.99 -2.79
N ARG A 9 -11.46 -8.42 -3.83
CA ARG A 9 -12.48 -9.49 -3.71
C ARG A 9 -11.91 -10.88 -3.96
N ASP A 10 -10.86 -10.96 -4.78
CA ASP A 10 -10.20 -12.22 -5.10
C ASP A 10 -9.19 -12.56 -4.00
N ARG A 11 -9.31 -13.79 -3.47
CA ARG A 11 -8.45 -14.36 -2.43
C ARG A 11 -7.00 -14.50 -2.91
N SER A 12 -6.75 -14.56 -4.23
CA SER A 12 -5.39 -14.62 -4.79
C SER A 12 -4.53 -13.41 -4.43
N PHE A 13 -5.15 -12.27 -4.12
CA PHE A 13 -4.49 -11.05 -3.68
C PHE A 13 -4.16 -11.04 -2.18
N TYR A 14 -4.41 -12.12 -1.44
CA TYR A 14 -4.05 -12.22 -0.05
C TYR A 14 -2.80 -13.11 0.14
N CYS A 15 -1.97 -12.72 1.10
CA CYS A 15 -0.85 -13.50 1.60
C CYS A 15 -1.02 -13.62 3.11
N GLU A 16 -1.19 -14.85 3.62
CA GLU A 16 -1.43 -15.12 5.04
C GLU A 16 -2.60 -14.31 5.62
N GLY A 17 -3.70 -14.21 4.85
CA GLY A 17 -4.90 -13.49 5.26
C GLY A 17 -4.80 -11.96 5.17
N VAL A 18 -3.69 -11.40 4.69
CA VAL A 18 -3.52 -9.94 4.53
C VAL A 18 -3.43 -9.59 3.04
N ALA A 19 -4.11 -8.53 2.60
CA ALA A 19 -4.04 -8.07 1.23
C ALA A 19 -2.59 -7.70 0.84
N ASP A 20 -2.11 -8.28 -0.25
CA ASP A 20 -0.77 -8.14 -0.79
C ASP A 20 -0.74 -7.05 -1.85
N TYR A 21 -0.29 -5.86 -1.46
CA TYR A 21 -0.18 -4.71 -2.35
C TYR A 21 0.75 -4.94 -3.53
N GLU A 22 1.78 -5.78 -3.43
CA GLU A 22 2.66 -6.06 -4.56
C GLU A 22 1.90 -6.87 -5.62
N ARG A 23 1.14 -7.89 -5.21
CA ARG A 23 0.27 -8.64 -6.13
C ARG A 23 -0.82 -7.77 -6.74
N MET A 24 -1.50 -6.96 -5.91
CA MET A 24 -2.54 -6.03 -6.38
C MET A 24 -1.99 -5.04 -7.41
N ALA A 25 -0.77 -4.53 -7.22
CA ALA A 25 -0.14 -3.60 -8.15
C ALA A 25 0.14 -4.21 -9.54
N GLN A 26 0.27 -5.54 -9.63
CA GLN A 26 0.46 -6.24 -10.91
C GLN A 26 -0.86 -6.57 -11.63
N ALA A 27 -2.01 -6.44 -10.96
CA ALA A 27 -3.31 -6.79 -11.54
C ALA A 27 -3.63 -5.92 -12.76
N PRO A 28 -4.15 -6.49 -13.87
CA PRO A 28 -4.55 -5.74 -15.05
C PRO A 28 -5.54 -4.61 -14.75
N GLU A 29 -6.53 -4.88 -13.89
CA GLU A 29 -7.55 -3.92 -13.48
C GLU A 29 -6.95 -2.75 -12.71
N PHE A 30 -5.98 -3.02 -11.83
CA PHE A 30 -5.27 -1.98 -11.09
C PHE A 30 -4.47 -1.09 -12.04
N ARG A 31 -3.72 -1.69 -12.98
CA ARG A 31 -2.94 -0.96 -13.99
C ARG A 31 -3.84 -0.09 -14.87
N ALA A 32 -4.97 -0.62 -15.33
CA ALA A 32 -5.97 0.14 -16.09
C ALA A 32 -6.59 1.28 -15.25
N GLY A 33 -6.79 1.05 -13.95
CA GLY A 33 -7.21 2.08 -13.00
C GLY A 33 -6.20 3.23 -12.92
N LEU A 34 -4.90 2.91 -12.85
CA LEU A 34 -3.84 3.92 -12.87
C LEU A 34 -3.79 4.67 -14.20
N ASP A 35 -3.91 3.97 -15.33
CA ASP A 35 -3.90 4.60 -16.67
C ASP A 35 -5.00 5.66 -16.80
N ARG A 36 -6.20 5.37 -16.26
CA ARG A 36 -7.30 6.33 -16.19
C ARG A 36 -6.95 7.56 -15.35
N VAL A 37 -6.31 7.37 -14.19
CA VAL A 37 -5.89 8.49 -13.34
C VAL A 37 -4.83 9.33 -14.04
N VAL A 38 -3.83 8.71 -14.66
CA VAL A 38 -2.77 9.40 -15.39
C VAL A 38 -3.32 10.16 -16.59
N GLY A 39 -4.16 9.52 -17.41
CA GLY A 39 -4.82 10.17 -18.55
C GLY A 39 -5.73 11.32 -18.14
N GLY A 40 -6.45 11.17 -17.02
CA GLY A 40 -7.27 12.24 -16.45
C GLY A 40 -6.45 13.39 -15.88
N ALA A 41 -5.30 13.12 -15.28
CA ALA A 41 -4.42 14.14 -14.69
C ALA A 41 -3.84 15.13 -15.74
N GLY A 42 -3.77 14.71 -17.01
CA GLY A 42 -3.42 15.61 -18.11
C GLY A 42 -4.49 16.67 -18.42
N LYS A 43 -5.72 16.49 -17.93
CA LYS A 43 -6.87 17.39 -18.19
C LYS A 43 -7.41 18.04 -16.92
N TYR A 44 -7.27 17.37 -15.78
CA TYR A 44 -7.90 17.73 -14.52
C TYR A 44 -6.92 17.68 -13.36
N ARG A 45 -7.22 18.45 -12.31
CA ARG A 45 -6.58 18.28 -11.00
C ARG A 45 -7.33 17.18 -10.25
N ILE A 46 -6.74 15.98 -10.18
CA ILE A 46 -7.37 14.82 -9.55
C ILE A 46 -6.93 14.71 -8.09
N ALA A 47 -7.91 14.54 -7.19
CA ALA A 47 -7.68 14.13 -5.81
C ALA A 47 -8.25 12.72 -5.59
N LEU A 48 -7.45 11.82 -5.04
CA LEU A 48 -7.88 10.49 -4.61
C LEU A 48 -7.98 10.49 -3.09
N MET A 49 -9.18 10.29 -2.56
CA MET A 49 -9.44 10.40 -1.12
C MET A 49 -9.49 9.03 -0.43
N CYS A 50 -9.19 9.03 0.86
CA CYS A 50 -9.37 7.89 1.76
C CYS A 50 -9.80 8.35 3.16
N ALA A 51 -10.13 7.41 4.04
CA ALA A 51 -10.59 7.70 5.41
C ALA A 51 -9.41 7.90 6.38
N GLU A 52 -8.24 7.37 6.03
CA GLU A 52 -7.03 7.48 6.83
C GLU A 52 -6.46 8.90 6.80
N ARG A 53 -6.13 9.44 7.99
CA ARG A 53 -5.47 10.75 8.14
C ARG A 53 -3.97 10.67 7.79
N ASP A 54 -3.29 9.61 8.20
CA ASP A 54 -1.85 9.44 7.99
C ASP A 54 -1.57 8.70 6.67
N PRO A 55 -0.82 9.30 5.72
CA PRO A 55 -0.41 8.62 4.49
C PRO A 55 0.30 7.29 4.71
N LEU A 56 1.09 7.13 5.79
CA LEU A 56 1.81 5.88 6.08
C LEU A 56 0.91 4.75 6.60
N THR A 57 -0.37 5.03 6.86
CA THR A 57 -1.38 4.02 7.19
C THR A 57 -2.42 3.85 6.09
N CYS A 58 -2.28 4.62 4.99
CA CYS A 58 -3.26 4.75 3.94
C CYS A 58 -2.87 3.94 2.70
N HIS A 59 -3.79 3.10 2.23
CA HIS A 59 -3.55 2.33 1.00
C HIS A 59 -3.45 3.20 -0.26
N ARG A 60 -4.11 4.37 -0.29
CA ARG A 60 -3.95 5.32 -1.40
C ARG A 60 -2.53 5.86 -1.48
N CYS A 61 -1.79 5.87 -0.39
CA CYS A 61 -0.38 6.20 -0.40
C CYS A 61 0.50 4.97 -0.64
N LEU A 62 0.36 3.93 0.19
CA LEU A 62 1.24 2.77 0.21
C LEU A 62 1.16 1.90 -1.07
N LEU A 63 -0.01 1.87 -1.72
CA LEU A 63 -0.25 1.13 -2.96
C LEU A 63 -0.34 2.09 -4.16
N VAL A 64 -1.34 2.98 -4.16
CA VAL A 64 -1.65 3.80 -5.35
C VAL A 64 -0.61 4.90 -5.57
N GLY A 65 -0.27 5.66 -4.54
CA GLY A 65 0.72 6.74 -4.58
C GLY A 65 2.10 6.23 -4.98
N ARG A 66 2.54 5.11 -4.39
CA ARG A 66 3.76 4.40 -4.78
C ARG A 66 3.75 4.05 -6.27
N ALA A 67 2.67 3.44 -6.76
CA ALA A 67 2.59 3.00 -8.15
C ALA A 67 2.50 4.16 -9.15
N LEU A 68 1.88 5.28 -8.77
CA LEU A 68 1.87 6.51 -9.58
C LEU A 68 3.26 7.15 -9.63
N ALA A 69 3.96 7.25 -8.50
CA ALA A 69 5.30 7.82 -8.44
C ALA A 69 6.31 6.98 -9.24
N ALA A 70 6.20 5.65 -9.22
CA ALA A 70 6.99 4.76 -10.07
C ALA A 70 6.78 4.99 -11.58
N ARG A 71 5.67 5.63 -11.98
CA ARG A 71 5.39 6.05 -13.36
C ARG A 71 5.81 7.50 -13.64
N GLY A 72 6.54 8.14 -12.73
CA GLY A 72 6.98 9.54 -12.86
C GLY A 72 5.89 10.57 -12.59
N VAL A 73 4.74 10.17 -12.02
CA VAL A 73 3.66 11.10 -11.68
C VAL A 73 3.98 11.81 -10.37
N GLY A 74 3.92 13.14 -10.38
CA GLY A 74 4.08 13.94 -9.17
C GLY A 74 2.89 13.80 -8.22
N VAL A 75 3.02 12.93 -7.21
CA VAL A 75 2.00 12.72 -6.17
C VAL A 75 2.27 13.62 -4.97
N ARG A 76 1.21 14.27 -4.48
CA ARG A 76 1.19 15.02 -3.23
C ARG A 76 0.11 14.48 -2.31
N HIS A 77 0.46 14.29 -1.04
CA HIS A 77 -0.42 13.85 0.03
C HIS A 77 -0.84 15.05 0.85
N VAL A 78 -2.14 15.22 1.04
CA VAL A 78 -2.69 16.24 1.91
C VAL A 78 -2.59 15.74 3.35
N VAL A 79 -1.95 16.51 4.20
CA VAL A 79 -1.76 16.27 5.63
C VAL A 79 -2.16 17.54 6.39
N ASP A 80 -2.31 17.46 7.72
CA ASP A 80 -2.77 18.61 8.53
C ASP A 80 -1.92 19.87 8.32
N ASP A 81 -0.59 19.71 8.22
CA ASP A 81 0.36 20.82 8.06
C ASP A 81 0.64 21.17 6.58
N GLY A 82 -0.24 20.78 5.65
CA GLY A 82 -0.17 21.13 4.24
C GLY A 82 -0.05 19.93 3.31
N THR A 83 1.04 19.86 2.53
CA THR A 83 1.23 18.75 1.58
C THR A 83 2.63 18.19 1.61
N LEU A 84 2.74 16.87 1.53
CA LEU A 84 4.00 16.15 1.38
C LEU A 84 4.08 15.50 0.00
N THR A 85 5.26 15.50 -0.61
CA THR A 85 5.54 14.75 -1.83
C THR A 85 5.65 13.25 -1.52
N GLN A 86 5.51 12.39 -2.54
CA GLN A 86 5.78 10.96 -2.36
C GLN A 86 7.20 10.70 -1.81
N SER A 87 8.22 11.43 -2.29
CA SER A 87 9.60 11.25 -1.83
C SER A 87 9.74 11.55 -0.33
N GLN A 88 9.05 12.58 0.18
CA GLN A 88 9.07 12.90 1.61
C GLN A 88 8.36 11.82 2.44
N ILE A 89 7.27 11.24 1.91
CA ILE A 89 6.63 10.08 2.55
C ILE A 89 7.56 8.87 2.55
N GLU A 90 8.29 8.64 1.46
CA GLU A 90 9.28 7.56 1.36
C GLU A 90 10.44 7.74 2.35
N ASP A 91 10.92 8.97 2.55
CA ASP A 91 11.92 9.28 3.58
C ASP A 91 11.38 8.97 5.00
N ALA A 92 10.14 9.38 5.29
CA ALA A 92 9.48 9.07 6.55
C ALA A 92 9.25 7.57 6.74
N LEU A 93 8.91 6.85 5.67
CA LEU A 93 8.74 5.40 5.66
C LEU A 93 10.05 4.67 5.99
N LEU A 94 11.17 5.09 5.38
CA LEU A 94 12.48 4.54 5.70
C LEU A 94 12.90 4.82 7.15
N ALA A 95 12.61 6.02 7.65
CA ALA A 95 12.86 6.35 9.05
C ALA A 95 12.02 5.49 10.01
N LEU A 96 10.75 5.24 9.66
CA LEU A 96 9.83 4.41 10.44
C LEU A 96 10.23 2.93 10.46
N ALA A 97 10.72 2.40 9.34
CA ALA A 97 11.19 1.01 9.25
C ALA A 97 12.35 0.74 10.22
N GLY A 98 13.11 1.77 10.58
CA GLY A 98 14.26 1.67 11.46
C GLY A 98 15.44 0.92 10.83
N HIS A 99 16.59 0.94 11.50
CA HIS A 99 17.79 0.22 11.06
C HIS A 99 17.84 -1.24 11.56
N ALA A 100 16.71 -1.80 11.98
CA ALA A 100 16.67 -3.08 12.66
C ALA A 100 16.68 -4.24 11.65
N GLY A 101 17.88 -4.61 11.18
CA GLY A 101 18.11 -5.83 10.41
C GLY A 101 18.25 -5.65 8.90
N GLU A 102 18.21 -4.42 8.39
CA GLU A 102 18.46 -4.14 6.97
C GLU A 102 19.94 -3.80 6.73
N ASP A 103 20.47 -4.29 5.61
CA ASP A 103 21.76 -3.83 5.11
C ASP A 103 21.65 -2.33 4.76
N LEU A 104 22.21 -1.48 5.63
CA LEU A 104 22.28 -0.04 5.44
C LEU A 104 22.91 0.36 4.10
N PHE A 105 23.75 -0.52 3.54
CA PHE A 105 24.44 -0.31 2.27
C PHE A 105 23.62 -0.79 1.07
N ALA A 106 22.47 -1.42 1.28
CA ALA A 106 21.57 -1.78 0.20
C ALA A 106 21.04 -0.53 -0.52
N PRO A 107 20.81 -0.61 -1.85
CA PRO A 107 20.25 0.49 -2.63
C PRO A 107 18.95 1.01 -2.01
N ARG A 108 18.75 2.33 -2.05
CA ARG A 108 17.54 2.98 -1.50
C ARG A 108 16.25 2.32 -2.02
N SER A 109 16.20 1.94 -3.28
CA SER A 109 15.04 1.29 -3.91
C SER A 109 14.69 -0.06 -3.26
N GLU A 110 15.70 -0.83 -2.86
CA GLU A 110 15.52 -2.13 -2.20
C GLU A 110 15.00 -1.96 -0.78
N ARG A 111 15.64 -1.07 -0.01
CA ARG A 111 15.17 -0.70 1.34
C ARG A 111 13.75 -0.14 1.32
N LEU A 112 13.43 0.71 0.34
CA LEU A 112 12.06 1.19 0.16
C LEU A 112 11.09 0.06 -0.15
N ALA A 113 11.47 -0.89 -1.01
CA ALA A 113 10.61 -2.02 -1.33
C ALA A 113 10.30 -2.85 -0.08
N LEU A 114 11.30 -3.12 0.76
CA LEU A 114 11.12 -3.81 2.04
C LEU A 114 10.24 -3.01 3.00
N ALA A 115 10.52 -1.72 3.19
CA ALA A 115 9.74 -0.86 4.06
C ALA A 115 8.27 -0.75 3.62
N TYR A 116 8.01 -0.66 2.31
CA TYR A 116 6.65 -0.68 1.78
C TYR A 116 5.93 -2.01 2.03
N ARG A 117 6.61 -3.16 1.88
CA ARG A 117 6.03 -4.47 2.19
C ARG A 117 5.67 -4.57 3.67
N ALA A 118 6.60 -4.20 4.54
CA ALA A 118 6.40 -4.24 5.98
C ALA A 118 5.26 -3.31 6.43
N GLN A 119 5.24 -2.07 5.96
CA GLN A 119 4.21 -1.10 6.32
C GLN A 119 2.87 -1.41 5.67
N GLY A 120 2.88 -1.85 4.42
CA GLY A 120 1.70 -2.33 3.71
C GLY A 120 1.04 -3.47 4.48
N ARG A 121 1.79 -4.47 4.91
CA ARG A 121 1.26 -5.60 5.68
C ARG A 121 0.59 -5.18 7.00
N LYS A 122 1.10 -4.15 7.69
CA LYS A 122 0.52 -3.66 8.95
C LYS A 122 -0.85 -2.97 8.78
N HIS A 123 -1.11 -2.42 7.59
CA HIS A 123 -2.28 -1.55 7.35
C HIS A 123 -3.17 -2.02 6.20
N ALA A 124 -2.77 -3.09 5.50
CA ALA A 124 -3.57 -3.70 4.46
C ALA A 124 -4.78 -4.40 5.07
N PHE A 125 -5.80 -4.55 4.23
CA PHE A 125 -7.03 -5.18 4.64
C PHE A 125 -6.80 -6.66 4.96
N GLU A 126 -7.25 -7.08 6.14
CA GLU A 126 -7.30 -8.48 6.53
C GLU A 126 -8.52 -9.15 5.91
N GLU A 127 -8.33 -10.37 5.44
CA GLU A 127 -9.40 -11.20 4.92
C GLU A 127 -10.43 -11.46 6.02
N PRO A 128 -11.72 -11.15 5.81
CA PRO A 128 -12.74 -11.53 6.77
C PRO A 128 -12.76 -13.05 6.91
N GLU A 129 -12.84 -13.55 8.14
CA GLU A 129 -13.00 -14.99 8.37
C GLU A 129 -14.21 -15.52 7.59
N PRO A 130 -14.10 -16.69 6.94
CA PRO A 130 -15.24 -17.30 6.29
C PRO A 130 -16.34 -17.52 7.33
N PRO A 131 -17.62 -17.27 7.00
CA PRO A 131 -18.73 -17.27 7.96
C PRO A 131 -18.94 -18.61 8.70
N ASP A 132 -18.29 -19.70 8.28
CA ASP A 132 -18.52 -21.06 8.78
C ASP A 132 -17.45 -21.60 9.74
N GLY A 133 -16.58 -20.77 10.33
CA GLY A 133 -15.76 -21.15 11.50
C GLY A 133 -14.92 -22.44 11.36
N THR A 134 -14.63 -22.86 10.13
CA THR A 134 -13.93 -24.11 9.77
C THR A 134 -12.45 -23.88 9.49
N GLY A 135 -11.90 -22.76 9.95
CA GLY A 135 -10.46 -22.53 9.99
C GLY A 135 -9.78 -23.52 10.95
N PRO A 136 -8.56 -24.00 10.65
CA PRO A 136 -7.84 -24.88 11.56
C PRO A 136 -7.60 -24.17 12.88
N ARG A 137 -8.20 -24.69 13.97
CA ARG A 137 -7.89 -24.24 15.33
C ARG A 137 -6.44 -24.59 15.64
N ILE A 138 -5.54 -23.61 15.56
CA ILE A 138 -4.22 -23.72 16.18
C ILE A 138 -4.49 -23.71 17.69
N ARG A 139 -4.57 -24.92 18.28
CA ARG A 139 -4.56 -25.09 19.73
C ARG A 139 -3.14 -24.77 20.20
N ASN A 140 -2.94 -23.56 20.71
CA ASN A 140 -1.82 -23.29 21.60
C ASN A 140 -2.09 -24.05 22.90
N ASN A 141 -1.55 -25.26 23.01
CA ASN A 141 -1.27 -25.86 24.30
C ASN A 141 0.05 -25.27 24.80
N ALA A 142 -0.04 -24.49 25.87
CA ALA A 142 1.08 -24.24 26.75
C ALA A 142 0.62 -24.67 28.15
N ASP A 143 1.12 -25.84 28.56
CA ASP A 143 1.32 -26.19 29.97
C ASP A 143 2.50 -25.36 30.53
#